data_AF-A0A2K5ZM13-F1
#
_entry.id   AF-A0A2K5ZM13-F1
#
_cell.length_a   1.000
_cell.length_b   1.000
_cell.length_c   1.000
_cell.angle_alpha   90.00
_cell.angle_beta   90.00
_cell.angle_gamma   90.00
#
_symmetry.space_group_name_H-M   'P 1'
#
loop_
_entity.id
_entity.type
_entity.pdbx_description
1 polymer ?
#
loop_
_entity_poly.entity_id
_entity_poly.type
_entity_poly.pdbx_seq_one_letter_code
_entity_poly.pdbx_strand_id
1 'polypeptide(L)'
;TSREPLRPLCRPINATLAAEKEACPVCITVNTTICAGYCPTMMRVLQAVLPPLPQVVCTYREVRFESIRLPGCPPGVDPVVSVPVALSCRCGLCRRSTSDCGGPKDHPLTCDDPHLQASSSSKDPPPSPPSPSRLPEPADTPFLPQ
;
A
#
# COMPACT_ATOMS: atom_id res chain seq x y z
N THR A 1 -2.60 26.73 24.68
CA THR A 1 -2.28 25.32 24.40
C THR A 1 -3.09 24.90 23.19
N SER A 2 -2.45 24.52 22.08
CA SER A 2 -3.18 24.19 20.84
C SER A 2 -3.95 22.89 21.04
N ARG A 3 -5.28 22.94 20.98
CA ARG A 3 -6.15 21.77 21.08
C ARG A 3 -6.15 21.07 19.72
N GLU A 4 -5.32 20.04 19.57
CA GLU A 4 -5.32 19.25 18.34
C GLU A 4 -6.69 18.58 18.15
N PRO A 5 -7.34 18.75 16.98
CA PRO A 5 -8.61 18.10 16.72
C PRO A 5 -8.46 16.57 16.77
N LEU A 6 -9.42 15.87 17.39
CA LEU A 6 -9.44 14.39 17.44
C LEU A 6 -9.46 13.74 16.04
N ARG A 7 -9.92 14.49 15.02
CA ARG A 7 -9.94 14.09 13.62
C ARG A 7 -9.40 15.22 12.75
N PRO A 8 -8.08 15.37 12.63
CA PRO A 8 -7.50 16.42 11.80
C PRO A 8 -7.86 16.16 10.34
N LEU A 9 -8.28 17.21 9.63
CA LEU A 9 -8.49 17.12 8.17
C LEU A 9 -7.16 16.76 7.48
N CYS A 10 -7.28 16.17 6.28
CA CYS A 10 -6.14 15.82 5.43
C CYS A 10 -5.15 16.98 5.29
N ARG A 11 -3.93 16.79 5.80
CA ARG A 11 -2.86 17.80 5.81
C ARG A 11 -1.47 17.14 5.78
N PRO A 12 -0.40 17.88 5.46
CA PRO A 12 0.95 17.41 5.66
C PRO A 12 1.23 17.16 7.14
N ILE A 13 1.83 16.02 7.46
CA ILE A 13 2.33 15.68 8.80
C ILE A 13 3.78 15.21 8.71
N ASN A 14 4.55 15.40 9.78
CA ASN A 14 5.89 14.85 9.87
C ASN A 14 5.82 13.34 10.12
N ALA A 15 6.62 12.57 9.40
CA ALA A 15 6.75 11.13 9.56
C ALA A 15 8.18 10.68 9.23
N THR A 16 8.57 9.54 9.79
CA THR A 16 9.79 8.83 9.42
C THR A 16 9.50 7.86 8.29
N LEU A 17 10.28 7.92 7.22
CA LEU A 17 10.21 7.00 6.09
C LEU A 17 11.51 6.19 5.97
N ALA A 18 11.40 4.90 5.73
CA ALA A 18 12.49 4.02 5.35
C ALA A 18 12.96 4.42 3.94
N ALA A 19 14.26 4.62 3.80
CA ALA A 19 14.91 4.80 2.54
C ALA A 19 15.88 3.65 2.33
N GLU A 20 15.56 2.85 1.34
CA GLU A 20 16.28 1.67 0.92
C GLU A 20 16.35 1.63 -0.60
N LYS A 21 17.33 0.89 -1.11
CA LYS A 21 17.51 0.69 -2.54
C LYS A 21 18.04 -0.70 -2.75
N GLU A 22 17.49 -1.37 -3.76
CA GLU A 22 18.01 -2.64 -4.22
C GLU A 22 19.53 -2.52 -4.51
N ALA A 23 20.29 -3.50 -4.07
CA ALA A 23 21.76 -3.56 -4.10
C ALA A 23 22.53 -2.66 -3.10
N CYS A 24 21.85 -1.89 -2.25
CA CYS A 24 22.49 -1.24 -1.09
C CYS A 24 22.16 -2.03 0.19
N PRO A 25 23.17 -2.40 1.02
CA PRO A 25 22.95 -3.28 2.17
C PRO A 25 22.35 -2.59 3.40
N VAL A 26 22.24 -1.26 3.38
CA VAL A 26 21.81 -0.46 4.53
C VAL A 26 20.50 0.26 4.20
N CYS A 27 19.49 0.02 5.04
CA CYS A 27 18.30 0.86 5.12
C CYS A 27 18.53 1.98 6.16
N ILE A 28 18.11 3.20 5.85
CA ILE A 28 18.12 4.33 6.78
C ILE A 28 16.71 4.90 6.93
N THR A 29 16.39 5.46 8.09
CA THR A 29 15.14 6.20 8.28
C THR A 29 15.39 7.70 8.13
N VAL A 30 14.50 8.37 7.42
CA VAL A 30 14.58 9.82 7.20
C VAL A 30 13.30 10.51 7.63
N ASN A 31 13.43 11.69 8.23
CA ASN A 31 12.29 12.53 8.54
C ASN A 31 11.83 13.26 7.28
N THR A 32 10.56 13.11 6.94
CA THR A 32 9.91 13.80 5.82
C THR A 32 8.49 14.23 6.22
N THR A 33 7.80 14.92 5.32
CA THR A 33 6.36 15.17 5.44
C THR A 33 5.57 14.26 4.50
N ILE A 34 4.48 13.70 5.01
CA ILE A 34 3.53 12.86 4.27
C ILE A 34 2.11 13.39 4.40
N CYS A 35 1.21 12.92 3.53
CA CYS A 35 -0.20 13.26 3.64
C CYS A 35 -0.96 12.29 4.54
N ALA A 36 -1.55 12.82 5.62
CA ALA A 36 -2.41 12.05 6.51
C ALA A 36 -3.56 12.91 7.07
N GLY A 37 -4.59 12.24 7.55
CA GLY A 37 -5.78 12.86 8.13
C GLY A 37 -7.06 12.37 7.48
N TYR A 38 -8.16 13.03 7.82
CA TYR A 38 -9.50 12.61 7.45
C TYR A 38 -10.02 13.35 6.22
N CYS A 39 -10.75 12.61 5.37
CA CYS A 39 -11.50 13.13 4.25
C CYS A 39 -12.98 12.81 4.42
N PRO A 40 -13.88 13.76 4.09
CA PRO A 40 -15.31 13.49 4.11
C PRO A 40 -15.65 12.48 3.00
N THR A 41 -16.31 11.39 3.38
CA THR A 41 -16.82 10.37 2.46
C THR A 41 -18.33 10.27 2.62
N MET A 42 -19.02 9.94 1.52
CA MET A 42 -20.47 9.84 1.48
C MET A 42 -20.86 8.57 0.72
N MET A 43 -22.05 8.05 0.99
CA MET A 43 -22.62 6.93 0.23
C MET A 43 -24.00 7.33 -0.30
N ARG A 44 -24.43 6.76 -1.42
CA ARG A 44 -25.81 6.93 -1.87
C ARG A 44 -26.73 6.21 -0.89
N VAL A 45 -27.89 6.79 -0.63
CA VAL A 45 -28.95 6.14 0.16
C VAL A 45 -29.54 4.96 -0.63
N LEU A 46 -29.79 5.16 -1.93
CA LEU A 46 -30.31 4.12 -2.82
C LEU A 46 -29.18 3.35 -3.52
N GLN A 47 -28.49 2.47 -2.78
CA GLN A 47 -27.32 1.73 -3.28
C GLN A 47 -27.67 0.64 -4.30
N ALA A 48 -28.88 0.09 -4.25
CA ALA A 48 -29.29 -1.04 -5.10
C ALA A 48 -29.49 -0.66 -6.59
N VAL A 49 -29.76 0.61 -6.88
CA VAL A 49 -30.16 1.07 -8.23
C VAL A 49 -29.09 1.97 -8.85
N LEU A 50 -28.29 2.63 -8.01
CA LEU A 50 -27.38 3.67 -8.46
C LEU A 50 -25.93 3.22 -8.36
N PRO A 51 -25.07 3.61 -9.33
CA PRO A 51 -23.66 3.28 -9.25
C PRO A 51 -23.01 3.90 -8.01
N PRO A 52 -21.96 3.26 -7.46
CA PRO A 52 -21.22 3.77 -6.30
C PRO A 52 -20.72 5.21 -6.53
N LEU A 53 -20.71 6.01 -5.46
CA LEU A 53 -20.00 7.30 -5.52
C LEU A 53 -18.49 7.05 -5.56
N PRO A 54 -17.74 7.83 -6.36
CA PRO A 54 -16.30 7.87 -6.24
C PRO A 54 -15.90 8.34 -4.83
N GLN A 55 -15.22 7.47 -4.09
CA GLN A 55 -14.71 7.81 -2.76
C GLN A 55 -13.42 8.61 -2.86
N VAL A 56 -13.27 9.60 -1.98
CA VAL A 56 -12.06 10.40 -1.87
C VAL A 56 -11.17 9.89 -0.73
N VAL A 57 -9.86 10.01 -0.93
CA VAL A 57 -8.82 9.67 0.04
C VAL A 57 -7.89 10.86 0.27
N CYS A 58 -7.19 10.87 1.39
CA CYS A 58 -6.13 11.86 1.62
C CYS A 58 -4.92 11.50 0.75
N THR A 59 -4.52 12.41 -0.13
CA THR A 59 -3.43 12.18 -1.10
C THR A 59 -2.63 13.45 -1.35
N TYR A 60 -1.47 13.31 -1.98
CA TYR A 60 -0.61 14.43 -2.36
C TYR A 60 -1.31 15.35 -3.36
N ARG A 61 -1.25 16.65 -3.11
CA ARG A 61 -1.61 17.69 -4.08
C ARG A 61 -0.36 18.22 -4.76
N GLU A 62 0.61 18.61 -3.95
CA GLU A 62 1.94 19.04 -4.39
C GLU A 62 2.99 18.26 -3.59
N VAL A 63 3.94 17.66 -4.30
CA VAL A 63 5.01 16.85 -3.75
C VAL A 63 6.32 17.30 -4.37
N ARG A 64 7.38 17.36 -3.55
CA ARG A 64 8.76 17.50 -4.01
C ARG A 64 9.52 16.23 -3.63
N PHE A 65 10.57 15.92 -4.36
CA PHE A 65 11.44 14.78 -4.04
C PHE A 65 12.79 15.30 -3.57
N GLU A 66 13.27 14.79 -2.44
CA GLU A 66 14.62 15.03 -1.96
C GLU A 66 15.49 13.82 -2.23
N SER A 67 16.71 14.07 -2.72
CA SER A 67 17.70 13.04 -2.96
C SER A 67 18.54 12.82 -1.71
N ILE A 68 18.61 11.58 -1.24
CA ILE A 68 19.50 11.16 -0.16
C ILE A 68 20.50 10.13 -0.68
N ARG A 69 21.68 10.05 -0.07
CA ARG A 69 22.69 9.04 -0.40
C ARG A 69 22.71 7.95 0.66
N LEU A 70 22.47 6.71 0.25
CA LEU A 70 22.60 5.55 1.11
C LEU A 70 24.08 5.19 1.35
N PRO A 71 24.46 4.86 2.59
CA PRO A 71 25.80 4.39 2.90
C PRO A 71 26.00 2.93 2.47
N GLY A 72 27.26 2.54 2.22
CA GLY A 72 27.63 1.13 2.05
C GLY A 72 27.26 0.49 0.71
N CYS A 73 26.76 1.25 -0.27
CA CYS A 73 26.47 0.71 -1.59
C CYS A 73 27.76 0.26 -2.33
N PRO A 74 27.75 -0.86 -3.06
CA PRO A 74 28.90 -1.35 -3.83
C PRO A 74 29.35 -0.40 -4.96
N PRO A 75 30.61 -0.52 -5.43
CA PRO A 75 31.07 0.23 -6.60
C PRO A 75 30.20 -0.03 -7.83
N GLY A 76 29.85 1.02 -8.57
CA GLY A 76 28.99 0.94 -9.76
C GLY A 76 27.49 0.95 -9.48
N VAL A 77 27.06 0.90 -8.20
CA VAL A 77 25.66 1.11 -7.80
C VAL A 77 25.45 2.59 -7.50
N ASP A 78 24.41 3.20 -8.05
CA ASP A 78 24.01 4.55 -7.67
C ASP A 78 23.44 4.55 -6.23
N PRO A 79 24.07 5.22 -5.26
CA PRO A 79 23.60 5.23 -3.87
C PRO A 79 22.42 6.18 -3.64
N VAL A 80 21.97 6.93 -4.65
CA VAL A 80 20.95 7.97 -4.48
C VAL A 80 19.54 7.38 -4.48
N VAL A 81 18.73 7.76 -3.48
CA VAL A 81 17.29 7.48 -3.38
C VAL A 81 16.51 8.78 -3.32
N SER A 82 15.34 8.81 -3.95
CA SER A 82 14.44 9.97 -3.92
C SER A 82 13.29 9.73 -2.93
N VAL A 83 13.18 10.59 -1.93
CA VAL A 83 12.17 10.53 -0.87
C VAL A 83 11.12 11.62 -1.09
N PRO A 84 9.81 11.30 -1.04
CA PRO A 84 8.77 12.31 -1.21
C PRO A 84 8.66 13.21 0.02
N VAL A 85 8.42 14.50 -0.22
CA VAL A 85 8.09 15.51 0.79
C VAL A 85 6.78 16.18 0.40
N ALA A 86 5.74 16.00 1.22
CA ALA A 86 4.44 16.62 1.06
C ALA A 86 4.53 18.14 1.25
N LEU A 87 4.32 18.90 0.18
CA LEU A 87 4.16 20.36 0.24
C LEU A 87 2.71 20.73 0.55
N SER A 88 1.76 20.02 -0.07
CA SER A 88 0.34 20.14 0.25
C SER A 88 -0.41 18.84 0.01
N CYS A 89 -1.51 18.67 0.74
CA CYS A 89 -2.37 17.49 0.69
C CYS A 89 -3.79 17.88 0.31
N ARG A 90 -4.55 16.94 -0.24
CA ARG A 90 -5.96 17.13 -0.59
C ARG A 90 -6.76 15.85 -0.43
N CYS A 91 -8.07 16.00 -0.31
CA CYS A 91 -9.01 14.91 -0.52
C CYS A 91 -9.32 14.80 -2.01
N GLY A 92 -9.03 13.65 -2.61
CA GLY A 92 -9.27 13.41 -4.03
C GLY A 92 -9.35 11.92 -4.35
N LEU A 93 -9.61 11.58 -5.61
CA LEU A 93 -9.65 10.20 -6.05
C LEU A 93 -8.26 9.55 -5.92
N CYS A 94 -8.23 8.30 -5.45
CA CYS A 94 -7.01 7.51 -5.48
C CYS A 94 -6.69 7.11 -6.92
N ARG A 95 -5.55 7.59 -7.44
CA ARG A 95 -5.10 7.31 -8.81
C ARG A 95 -4.30 6.00 -8.83
N ARG A 96 -4.93 4.91 -9.28
CA ARG A 96 -4.31 3.58 -9.35
C ARG A 96 -3.07 3.54 -10.26
N SER A 97 -2.94 4.47 -11.21
CA SER A 97 -1.76 4.56 -12.09
C SER A 97 -0.48 4.99 -11.36
N THR A 98 -0.59 5.66 -10.20
CA THR A 98 0.55 6.22 -9.47
C THR A 98 0.54 5.87 -7.99
N SER A 99 -0.48 5.17 -7.51
CA SER A 99 -0.70 4.90 -6.09
C SER A 99 -1.39 3.57 -5.90
N ASP A 100 -0.98 2.85 -4.87
CA ASP A 100 -1.65 1.64 -4.46
C ASP A 100 -2.87 1.97 -3.58
N CYS A 101 -4.06 1.68 -4.10
CA CYS A 101 -5.32 2.06 -3.48
C CYS A 101 -5.89 0.88 -2.69
N GLY A 102 -5.86 0.96 -1.36
CA GLY A 102 -6.34 -0.11 -0.49
C GLY A 102 -6.68 0.37 0.92
N GLY A 103 -6.96 -0.60 1.79
CA GLY A 103 -7.11 -0.35 3.23
C GLY A 103 -5.77 -0.12 3.93
N PRO A 104 -5.79 0.02 5.27
CA PRO A 104 -4.57 0.08 6.08
C PRO A 104 -3.64 -1.08 5.75
N LYS A 105 -2.34 -0.79 5.62
CA LYS A 105 -1.31 -1.80 5.44
C LYS A 105 -0.45 -1.86 6.69
N ASP A 106 -0.07 -3.07 7.08
CA ASP A 106 0.84 -3.32 8.21
C ASP A 106 2.32 -3.14 7.82
N HIS A 107 2.60 -2.45 6.70
CA HIS A 107 3.97 -2.22 6.26
C HIS A 107 4.59 -1.11 7.12
N PRO A 108 5.66 -1.40 7.89
CA PRO A 108 6.36 -0.37 8.62
C PRO A 108 6.89 0.66 7.62
N LEU A 109 6.62 1.94 7.85
CA LEU A 109 7.32 3.01 7.13
C LEU A 109 8.77 3.16 7.62
N THR A 110 9.29 2.19 8.37
CA THR A 110 10.61 2.17 9.00
C THR A 110 11.36 0.95 8.53
N CYS A 111 12.69 1.01 8.54
CA CYS A 111 13.51 -0.14 8.21
C CYS A 111 13.10 -1.35 9.06
N ASP A 112 13.06 -2.53 8.44
CA ASP A 112 12.86 -3.78 9.17
C ASP A 112 13.95 -3.92 10.24
N ASP A 113 13.54 -4.13 11.49
CA ASP A 113 14.47 -4.54 12.52
C ASP A 113 14.69 -6.05 12.34
N PRO A 114 15.93 -6.50 12.00
CA PRO A 114 16.21 -7.91 11.78
C PRO A 114 15.93 -8.79 13.02
N HIS A 115 15.73 -8.21 14.21
CA HIS A 115 15.39 -8.93 15.43
C HIS A 115 13.88 -9.23 15.56
N LEU A 116 13.01 -8.59 14.77
CA LEU A 116 11.56 -8.84 14.77
C LEU A 116 11.11 -9.89 13.74
N GLN A 117 11.92 -10.18 12.72
CA GLN A 117 11.60 -11.23 11.74
C GLN A 117 11.71 -12.66 12.30
N ALA A 118 12.45 -12.87 13.39
CA ALA A 118 12.54 -14.17 14.05
C ALA A 118 11.23 -14.60 14.74
N SER A 119 10.29 -13.67 14.97
CA SER A 119 9.03 -13.96 15.68
C SER A 119 7.81 -14.12 14.78
N SER A 120 7.91 -13.81 13.48
CA SER A 120 6.75 -13.83 12.56
C SER A 120 6.81 -14.93 11.48
N SER A 121 7.83 -15.79 11.47
CA SER A 121 7.97 -16.88 10.49
C SER A 121 7.41 -18.23 10.97
N SER A 122 6.38 -18.22 11.83
CA SER A 122 5.57 -19.43 12.12
C SER A 122 4.09 -19.07 12.17
N LYS A 123 3.49 -18.91 11.00
CA LYS A 123 2.09 -19.24 10.77
C LYS A 123 2.00 -19.94 9.44
N ASP A 124 2.07 -21.27 9.46
CA ASP A 124 1.61 -22.09 8.35
C ASP A 124 0.17 -21.67 7.99
N PRO A 125 -0.16 -21.52 6.70
CA PRO A 125 -1.55 -21.35 6.30
C PRO A 125 -2.36 -22.60 6.71
N PRO A 126 -3.60 -22.45 7.20
CA PRO A 126 -4.43 -23.60 7.50
C PRO A 126 -4.69 -24.42 6.23
N PRO A 127 -4.78 -25.77 6.32
CA PRO A 127 -5.05 -26.60 5.16
C PRO A 127 -6.40 -26.24 4.54
N SER A 128 -6.41 -26.02 3.22
CA SER A 128 -7.61 -25.73 2.45
C SER A 128 -8.59 -26.92 2.49
N PRO A 129 -9.91 -26.67 2.62
CA PRO A 129 -10.91 -27.74 2.59
C PRO A 129 -10.99 -28.38 1.20
N PRO A 130 -11.36 -29.68 1.09
CA PRO A 130 -11.46 -30.36 -0.19
C PRO A 130 -12.60 -29.78 -1.03
N SER A 131 -12.32 -29.48 -2.30
CA SER A 131 -13.32 -29.02 -3.27
C SER A 131 -14.35 -30.12 -3.57
N PRO A 132 -15.67 -29.82 -3.55
CA PRO A 132 -16.67 -30.76 -4.02
C PRO A 132 -16.95 -30.51 -5.50
N SER A 133 -16.45 -31.36 -6.41
CA SER A 133 -16.99 -31.53 -7.76
C SER A 133 -16.32 -32.71 -8.49
N ARG A 134 -16.95 -33.88 -8.45
CA ARG A 134 -17.02 -34.79 -9.61
C ARG A 134 -18.48 -35.13 -9.81
N LEU A 135 -19.13 -34.41 -10.72
CA LEU A 135 -20.32 -34.93 -11.39
C LEU A 135 -19.80 -35.90 -12.47
N PRO A 136 -20.34 -37.14 -12.58
CA PRO A 136 -19.91 -38.07 -13.62
C PRO A 136 -20.41 -37.62 -14.99
N GLU A 137 -19.51 -37.55 -15.97
CA GLU A 137 -19.84 -37.39 -17.40
C GLU A 137 -20.53 -38.65 -17.95
N PRO A 138 -21.54 -38.53 -18.83
CA PRO A 138 -22.18 -39.67 -19.48
C PRO A 138 -21.28 -40.31 -20.54
N ALA A 139 -21.40 -41.63 -20.69
CA ALA A 139 -20.68 -42.43 -21.67
C ALA A 139 -21.14 -42.11 -23.11
N ASP A 140 -20.21 -41.67 -23.97
CA ASP A 140 -20.41 -41.65 -25.41
C ASP A 140 -20.03 -43.02 -26.01
N THR A 141 -20.99 -43.55 -26.76
CA THR A 141 -20.94 -44.88 -27.40
C THR A 141 -20.30 -44.74 -28.79
N PRO A 142 -19.38 -45.60 -29.24
CA PRO A 142 -18.78 -45.46 -30.57
C PRO A 142 -19.74 -45.94 -31.66
N PHE A 143 -20.09 -45.06 -32.60
CA PHE A 143 -20.73 -45.42 -33.87
C PHE A 143 -19.66 -45.78 -34.91
N LEU A 144 -19.83 -46.94 -35.56
CA LEU A 144 -19.03 -47.47 -36.68
C LEU A 144 -19.26 -46.69 -38.00
N PRO A 145 -18.33 -46.75 -38.96
CA PRO A 145 -18.39 -45.99 -40.21
C PRO A 145 -19.19 -46.71 -41.30
N GLN A 146 -19.98 -45.94 -42.05
CA GLN A 146 -20.27 -46.15 -43.48
C GLN A 146 -20.26 -44.79 -44.18
#